data_AF-A0A7C1T5W5-F1
#
_entry.id   AF-A0A7C1T5W5-F1
#
_cell.length_a   1.000
_cell.length_b   1.000
_cell.length_c   1.000
_cell.angle_alpha   90.00
_cell.angle_beta   90.00
_cell.angle_gamma   90.00
#
_symmetry.space_group_name_H-M   'P 1'
#
loop_
_entity.id
_entity.type
_entity.pdbx_description
1 polymer ?
#
loop_
_entity_poly.entity_id
_entity_poly.type
_entity_poly.pdbx_seq_one_letter_code
_entity_poly.pdbx_strand_id
1 'polypeptide(L)'
;MKWMTTTAIAAISVLGLAGAASAAGELNIYNWGDYTSPELIKKFEAEFGVKVTITDYDSNDTALAKVRAGGHGFDIVVPSANYMPIWINEGLLLEARP
;
A
#
# COMPACT_ATOMS: atom_id res chain seq x y z
N MET A 1 -10.33 -36.44 -45.76
CA MET A 1 -10.62 -36.22 -44.32
C MET A 1 -9.32 -36.31 -43.53
N LYS A 2 -8.52 -35.23 -43.51
CA LYS A 2 -7.14 -35.24 -42.96
C LYS A 2 -6.65 -33.81 -42.65
N TRP A 3 -7.50 -32.99 -42.04
CA TRP A 3 -7.24 -31.55 -41.88
C TRP A 3 -7.72 -31.01 -40.51
N MET A 4 -7.85 -31.86 -39.48
CA MET A 4 -8.43 -31.48 -38.19
C MET A 4 -7.57 -31.81 -36.96
N THR A 5 -6.30 -32.23 -37.13
CA THR A 5 -5.45 -32.64 -35.99
C THR A 5 -4.31 -31.68 -35.65
N THR A 6 -4.06 -30.64 -36.45
CA THR A 6 -2.92 -29.74 -36.25
C THR A 6 -3.21 -28.57 -35.30
N THR A 7 -4.48 -28.26 -35.02
CA THR A 7 -4.87 -27.08 -34.23
C THR A 7 -4.80 -27.28 -32.71
N ALA A 8 -4.70 -28.52 -32.23
CA ALA A 8 -4.76 -28.82 -30.80
C ALA A 8 -3.45 -28.58 -30.03
N ILE A 9 -2.29 -28.54 -30.71
CA ILE A 9 -0.99 -28.42 -30.04
C ILE A 9 -0.64 -26.96 -29.67
N ALA A 10 -1.18 -25.98 -30.41
CA ALA A 10 -0.89 -24.57 -30.16
C ALA A 10 -1.60 -23.99 -28.91
N ALA A 11 -2.65 -24.64 -28.41
CA ALA A 11 -3.43 -24.16 -27.27
C ALA A 11 -2.78 -24.48 -25.91
N ILE A 12 -1.87 -25.46 -25.84
CA ILE A 12 -1.22 -25.88 -24.58
C ILE A 12 -0.02 -24.97 -24.25
N SER A 13 0.58 -24.32 -25.25
CA SER A 13 1.78 -23.49 -25.08
C SER A 13 1.52 -22.15 -24.38
N VAL A 14 0.27 -21.68 -24.32
CA VAL A 14 -0.08 -20.35 -23.77
C VAL A 14 -0.29 -20.38 -22.24
N LEU A 15 -0.54 -21.55 -21.66
CA LEU A 15 -0.73 -21.70 -20.20
C LEU A 15 0.59 -21.71 -19.40
N GLY A 16 1.74 -21.82 -20.07
CA GLY A 16 3.06 -21.84 -19.42
C GLY A 16 3.67 -20.47 -19.10
N LEU A 17 3.05 -19.36 -19.53
CA LEU A 17 3.55 -18.00 -19.32
C LEU A 17 2.81 -17.20 -18.23
N ALA A 18 1.91 -17.84 -17.48
CA ALA A 18 1.45 -17.28 -16.20
C ALA A 18 2.56 -17.44 -15.15
N GLY A 19 3.69 -16.77 -15.38
CA GLY A 19 4.70 -16.55 -14.34
C GLY A 19 3.99 -15.90 -13.16
N ALA A 20 4.35 -16.32 -11.95
CA ALA A 20 3.87 -15.70 -10.73
C ALA A 20 4.16 -14.20 -10.79
N ALA A 21 3.14 -13.40 -11.10
CA ALA A 21 3.21 -11.97 -10.97
C ALA A 21 3.29 -11.70 -9.47
N SER A 22 4.51 -11.57 -8.96
CA SER A 22 4.74 -11.04 -7.62
C SER A 22 4.41 -9.56 -7.70
N ALA A 23 3.15 -9.21 -7.43
CA ALA A 23 2.79 -7.82 -7.23
C ALA A 23 3.66 -7.29 -6.08
N ALA A 24 4.51 -6.31 -6.38
CA ALA A 24 5.23 -5.58 -5.34
C ALA A 24 4.16 -5.01 -4.38
N GLY A 25 4.35 -5.22 -3.08
CA GLY A 25 3.43 -4.67 -2.08
C GLY A 25 3.41 -3.14 -2.15
N GLU A 26 2.26 -2.53 -1.91
CA GLU A 26 2.16 -1.07 -1.76
C GLU A 26 2.00 -0.73 -0.27
N LEU A 27 2.65 0.35 0.16
CA LEU A 27 2.52 0.91 1.50
C LEU A 27 2.16 2.40 1.38
N ASN A 28 0.98 2.77 1.88
CA ASN A 28 0.46 4.12 1.84
C ASN A 28 0.55 4.76 3.23
N ILE A 29 1.46 5.73 3.38
CA ILE A 29 1.73 6.42 4.63
C ILE A 29 1.12 7.82 4.57
N TYR A 30 0.43 8.22 5.64
CA TYR A 30 -0.04 9.59 5.83
C TYR A 30 0.76 10.25 6.95
N ASN A 31 1.61 11.21 6.61
CA ASN A 31 2.57 11.82 7.56
C ASN A 31 2.62 13.34 7.42
N TRP A 32 3.33 14.00 8.33
CA TRP A 32 3.70 15.41 8.22
C TRP A 32 4.60 15.65 7.01
N GLY A 33 4.39 16.79 6.35
CA GLY A 33 5.31 17.26 5.31
C GLY A 33 6.75 17.40 5.82
N ASP A 34 7.71 17.06 4.96
CA ASP A 34 9.16 17.15 5.22
C ASP A 34 9.67 16.33 6.43
N TYR A 35 8.89 15.40 6.98
CA TYR A 35 9.29 14.57 8.12
C TYR A 35 10.03 13.27 7.75
N THR A 36 9.98 12.87 6.48
CA THR A 36 10.54 11.59 6.03
C THR A 36 11.60 11.80 4.95
N SER A 37 12.81 11.29 5.16
CA SER A 37 13.88 11.37 4.16
C SER A 37 13.54 10.53 2.91
N PRO A 38 13.57 11.12 1.71
CA PRO A 38 13.36 10.37 0.46
C PRO A 38 14.38 9.26 0.24
N GLU A 39 15.60 9.40 0.78
CA GLU A 39 16.63 8.37 0.68
C GLU A 39 16.31 7.15 1.54
N LEU A 40 15.71 7.35 2.72
CA LEU A 40 15.27 6.26 3.58
C LEU A 40 14.13 5.48 2.94
N ILE A 41 13.22 6.19 2.25
CA ILE A 41 12.14 5.56 1.50
C ILE A 41 12.69 4.67 0.39
N LYS A 42 13.61 5.18 -0.43
CA LYS A 42 14.25 4.38 -1.48
C LYS A 42 14.98 3.15 -0.93
N LYS A 43 15.64 3.26 0.23
CA LYS A 43 16.29 2.12 0.89
C LYS A 43 15.26 1.08 1.34
N PHE A 44 14.18 1.52 1.97
CA PHE A 44 13.10 0.64 2.42
C PHE A 44 12.42 -0.08 1.24
N GLU A 45 12.08 0.66 0.18
CA GLU A 45 11.51 0.08 -1.05
C GLU A 45 12.41 -1.00 -1.66
N ALA A 46 13.72 -0.74 -1.73
CA ALA A 46 14.70 -1.67 -2.26
C ALA A 46 14.90 -2.92 -1.37
N GLU A 47 14.87 -2.75 -0.05
CA GLU A 47 15.04 -3.84 0.91
C GLU A 47 13.84 -4.80 0.92
N PHE A 48 12.62 -4.25 0.90
CA PHE A 48 11.40 -5.03 1.08
C PHE A 48 10.65 -5.33 -0.22
N GLY A 49 11.07 -4.77 -1.36
CA GLY A 49 10.39 -4.97 -2.64
C GLY A 49 8.97 -4.41 -2.64
N VAL A 50 8.77 -3.28 -1.96
CA VAL A 50 7.49 -2.58 -1.85
C VAL A 50 7.59 -1.19 -2.46
N LYS A 51 6.45 -0.64 -2.87
CA LYS A 51 6.33 0.76 -3.28
C LYS A 51 5.72 1.55 -2.13
N VAL A 52 6.38 2.63 -1.72
CA VAL A 52 5.91 3.49 -0.64
C VAL A 52 5.40 4.80 -1.20
N THR A 53 4.15 5.14 -0.88
CA THR A 53 3.57 6.44 -1.18
C THR A 53 3.36 7.19 0.12
N ILE A 54 3.94 8.39 0.24
CA ILE A 54 3.67 9.29 1.36
C ILE A 54 2.71 10.38 0.88
N THR A 55 1.59 10.53 1.60
CA THR A 55 0.73 11.69 1.49
C THR A 55 1.00 12.60 2.68
N ASP A 56 1.22 13.88 2.42
CA ASP A 56 1.53 14.84 3.47
C ASP A 56 0.28 15.50 4.05
N TYR A 57 0.37 15.92 5.31
CA TYR A 57 -0.57 16.86 5.93
C TYR A 57 0.17 17.92 6.76
N ASP A 58 -0.55 18.99 7.09
CA ASP A 58 -0.03 20.21 7.72
C ASP A 58 -0.56 20.45 9.14
N SER A 59 -1.59 19.71 9.56
CA SER A 59 -2.17 19.82 10.89
C SER A 59 -2.80 18.51 11.36
N ASN A 60 -2.89 18.34 12.68
CA ASN A 60 -3.59 17.20 13.26
C ASN A 60 -5.08 17.19 12.89
N ASP A 61 -5.72 18.35 12.76
CA ASP A 61 -7.12 18.45 12.36
C ASP A 61 -7.34 18.00 10.92
N THR A 62 -6.43 18.39 10.00
CA THR A 62 -6.42 17.92 8.61
C THR A 62 -6.32 16.40 8.56
N ALA A 63 -5.36 15.83 9.29
CA ALA A 63 -5.13 14.40 9.30
C ALA A 63 -6.34 13.62 9.84
N LEU A 64 -6.88 14.09 10.96
CA LEU A 64 -8.01 13.48 11.64
C LEU A 64 -9.28 13.56 10.78
N ALA A 65 -9.57 14.72 10.17
CA ALA A 65 -10.72 14.88 9.29
C ALA A 65 -10.66 13.93 8.09
N LYS A 66 -9.48 13.76 7.48
CA LYS A 66 -9.28 12.87 6.34
C LYS A 66 -9.50 11.40 6.70
N VAL A 67 -8.97 10.94 7.83
CA VAL A 67 -9.16 9.54 8.26
C VAL A 67 -10.60 9.29 8.73
N ARG A 68 -11.19 10.20 9.50
CA ARG A 68 -12.60 10.12 9.94
C ARG A 68 -13.58 10.01 8.78
N ALA A 69 -13.30 10.67 7.65
CA ALA A 69 -14.16 10.60 6.47
C ALA A 69 -14.21 9.18 5.85
N GLY A 70 -13.24 8.31 6.16
CA GLY A 70 -13.14 6.97 5.59
C GLY A 70 -12.64 6.96 4.14
N GLY A 71 -12.48 5.76 3.58
CA GLY A 71 -12.07 5.58 2.17
C GLY A 71 -10.70 6.16 1.82
N HIS A 72 -9.83 6.38 2.82
CA HIS A 72 -8.56 7.08 2.65
C HIS A 72 -7.44 6.21 2.07
N GLY A 73 -7.51 4.89 2.23
CA GLY A 73 -6.52 3.94 1.68
C GLY A 73 -5.14 3.96 2.36
N PHE A 74 -4.95 4.75 3.42
CA PHE A 74 -3.73 4.76 4.22
C PHE A 74 -3.60 3.54 5.14
N ASP A 75 -2.38 2.99 5.20
CA ASP A 75 -1.98 1.88 6.07
C ASP A 75 -1.36 2.39 7.38
N ILE A 76 -0.63 3.51 7.34
CA ILE A 76 0.04 4.11 8.50
C ILE A 76 -0.31 5.61 8.56
N VAL A 77 -0.53 6.12 9.77
CA VAL A 77 -0.69 7.55 10.06
C VAL A 77 0.14 7.94 11.28
N VAL A 78 0.63 9.19 11.34
CA VAL A 78 1.59 9.65 12.36
C VAL A 78 1.06 10.87 13.17
N PRO A 79 -0.09 10.73 13.86
CA PRO A 79 -0.68 11.84 14.60
C PRO A 79 0.20 12.27 15.78
N SER A 80 0.08 13.53 16.20
CA SER A 80 0.74 14.00 17.42
C SER A 80 0.16 13.31 18.66
N ALA A 81 1.01 13.10 19.68
CA ALA A 81 0.64 12.38 20.90
C ALA A 81 -0.57 12.98 21.65
N ASN A 82 -0.78 14.29 21.58
CA ASN A 82 -1.95 14.96 22.17
C ASN A 82 -3.26 14.68 21.43
N TYR A 83 -3.22 14.26 20.17
CA TYR A 83 -4.40 13.85 19.40
C TYR A 83 -4.68 12.36 19.53
N MET A 84 -3.67 11.52 19.82
CA MET A 84 -3.82 10.06 19.95
C MET A 84 -5.04 9.58 20.75
N PRO A 85 -5.41 10.20 21.91
CA PRO A 85 -6.62 9.79 22.63
C PRO A 85 -7.89 9.85 21.79
N ILE A 86 -8.01 10.84 20.89
CA ILE A 86 -9.16 10.99 19.99
C ILE A 86 -9.20 9.82 18.99
N TRP A 87 -8.06 9.50 18.37
CA TRP A 87 -7.94 8.41 17.40
C TRP A 87 -8.30 7.05 18.01
N ILE A 88 -7.88 6.81 19.25
CA ILE A 88 -8.19 5.58 19.99
C ILE A 88 -9.67 5.53 20.36
N ASN A 89 -10.20 6.61 20.96
CA ASN A 89 -11.60 6.66 21.42
C ASN A 89 -12.61 6.53 20.27
N GLU A 90 -12.25 6.99 19.07
CA GLU A 90 -13.08 6.89 17.87
C GLU A 90 -12.84 5.61 17.06
N GLY A 91 -11.94 4.73 17.49
CA GLY A 91 -11.67 3.46 16.82
C GLY A 91 -11.05 3.61 15.43
N LEU A 92 -10.30 4.70 15.21
CA LEU A 92 -9.66 5.01 13.92
C LEU A 92 -8.35 4.23 13.70
N LEU A 93 -7.87 3.51 14.71
CA LEU A 93 -6.61 2.77 14.69
C LEU A 93 -6.83 1.31 15.06
N LEU A 94 -6.05 0.44 14.44
CA LEU A 94 -5.93 -0.96 14.86
C LEU A 94 -4.97 -1.05 16.06
N GLU A 95 -5.24 -2.00 16.96
CA GLU A 95 -4.30 -2.33 18.03
C GLU A 95 -3.00 -2.88 17.41
N ALA A 96 -1.88 -2.20 17.68
CA ALA A 96 -0.57 -2.69 17.26
C ALA A 96 -0.21 -3.95 18.06
N ARG A 97 0.15 -5.03 17.35
CA ARG A 97 0.68 -6.27 17.94
C ARG A 97 2.18 -6.37 17.62
N PRO A 98 3.04 -5.75 18.43
CA PRO A 98 4.50 -5.81 18.25
C PRO A 98 5.08 -7.17 18.59
#